data_AF-A0A3B9X3F1-F1
#
_entry.id   AF-A0A3B9X3F1-F1
#
_cell.length_a   1.000
_cell.length_b   1.000
_cell.length_c   1.000
_cell.angle_alpha   90.00
_cell.angle_beta   90.00
_cell.angle_gamma   90.00
#
_symmetry.space_group_name_H-M   'P 1'
#
loop_
_entity.id
_entity.type
_entity.pdbx_description
1 polymer ?
#
loop_
_entity_poly.entity_id
_entity_poly.type
_entity_poly.pdbx_seq_one_letter_code
_entity_poly.pdbx_strand_id
1 'polypeptide(L)'
;MFNLIAKIEVGFSRGESAKGLPSVYYRNEKTMFNSVKNSIARLKILGCIILVFSPAGAATAVEPLLTVKQIMNAVITPSTNTIWGAYQLETDAQWKEIESAALAVIAGANLLQMGGRGGGEAVIAQQAQWQRFTGQMVAASEKVLAAVAVKDEEALSAAGNDDLYPPCESCHQAYQSK
;
A
#
# COMPACT_ATOMS: atom_id res chain seq x y z
N MET A 1 -9.69 -47.99 28.31
CA MET A 1 -10.52 -48.75 27.35
C MET A 1 -10.27 -48.15 25.97
N PHE A 2 -9.73 -48.98 25.08
CA PHE A 2 -9.49 -48.77 23.64
C PHE A 2 -10.75 -48.29 22.92
N ASN A 3 -10.75 -47.42 21.91
CA ASN A 3 -10.40 -47.59 20.48
C ASN A 3 -11.12 -46.42 19.74
N LEU A 4 -10.87 -45.93 18.53
CA LEU A 4 -10.05 -46.32 17.39
C LEU A 4 -9.94 -45.09 16.45
N ILE A 5 -8.82 -45.01 15.75
CA ILE A 5 -8.43 -44.03 14.72
C ILE A 5 -9.21 -44.28 13.41
N ALA A 6 -9.59 -43.23 12.68
CA ALA A 6 -9.96 -43.32 11.26
C ALA A 6 -9.08 -42.38 10.43
N LYS A 7 -8.10 -42.97 9.73
CA LYS A 7 -7.30 -42.38 8.64
C LYS A 7 -7.98 -42.78 7.33
N ILE A 8 -8.22 -41.82 6.44
CA ILE A 8 -8.65 -42.08 5.06
C ILE A 8 -7.43 -41.85 4.16
N GLU A 9 -6.86 -42.95 3.65
CA GLU A 9 -5.88 -42.97 2.56
C GLU A 9 -6.61 -43.30 1.26
N VAL A 10 -6.39 -42.49 0.22
CA VAL A 10 -6.90 -42.75 -1.13
C VAL A 10 -5.71 -43.17 -2.00
N GLY A 11 -5.66 -44.46 -2.33
CA GLY A 11 -4.71 -45.04 -3.27
C GLY A 11 -5.27 -45.06 -4.70
N PHE A 12 -4.45 -44.69 -5.68
CA PHE A 12 -4.70 -44.97 -7.09
C PHE A 12 -3.43 -45.53 -7.72
N SER A 13 -3.47 -46.83 -8.05
CA SER A 13 -2.38 -47.61 -8.63
C SER A 13 -2.42 -47.55 -10.16
N ARG A 14 -1.26 -47.34 -10.79
CA ARG A 14 -1.09 -47.29 -12.25
C ARG A 14 -0.51 -48.64 -12.71
N GLY A 15 -1.30 -49.40 -13.46
CA GLY A 15 -0.90 -50.68 -14.04
C GLY A 15 -0.17 -50.51 -15.38
N GLU A 16 0.92 -51.25 -15.53
CA GLU A 16 1.77 -51.35 -16.71
C GLU A 16 1.75 -52.82 -17.20
N SER A 17 1.61 -53.06 -18.51
CA SER A 17 2.36 -54.13 -19.19
C SER A 17 2.15 -54.10 -20.71
N ALA A 18 3.27 -54.15 -21.42
CA ALA A 18 3.40 -54.37 -22.84
C ALA A 18 3.29 -55.87 -23.19
N LYS A 19 2.93 -56.17 -24.46
CA LYS A 19 3.64 -57.07 -25.40
C LYS A 19 2.75 -57.48 -26.59
N GLY A 20 3.29 -57.38 -27.81
CA GLY A 20 2.75 -58.06 -29.01
C GLY A 20 3.08 -57.41 -30.36
N LEU A 21 4.22 -57.79 -30.95
CA LEU A 21 4.61 -57.63 -32.39
C LEU A 21 4.71 -59.05 -32.99
N PRO A 22 4.91 -59.30 -34.32
CA PRO A 22 4.96 -58.41 -35.52
C PRO A 22 4.26 -58.97 -36.80
N SER A 23 4.25 -58.20 -37.90
CA SER A 23 4.57 -58.61 -39.31
C SER A 23 3.88 -57.67 -40.33
N VAL A 24 4.55 -56.64 -40.88
CA VAL A 24 5.24 -56.58 -42.20
C VAL A 24 4.31 -56.57 -43.44
N TYR A 25 4.64 -55.68 -44.39
CA TYR A 25 4.13 -55.43 -45.77
C TYR A 25 2.98 -54.40 -45.90
N TYR A 26 2.96 -53.39 -46.79
CA TYR A 26 3.70 -53.08 -48.02
C TYR A 26 3.75 -51.55 -48.25
N ARG A 27 4.84 -51.07 -48.87
CA ARG A 27 5.15 -49.68 -49.27
C ARG A 27 4.33 -49.23 -50.49
N ASN A 28 3.92 -47.96 -50.56
CA ASN A 28 3.61 -47.30 -51.85
C ASN A 28 4.21 -45.88 -51.88
N GLU A 29 5.00 -45.63 -52.90
CA GLU A 29 6.02 -44.59 -53.04
C GLU A 29 5.57 -43.37 -53.88
N LYS A 30 4.25 -43.13 -53.99
CA LYS A 30 3.69 -42.11 -54.90
C LYS A 30 3.06 -40.88 -54.25
N THR A 31 3.12 -40.71 -52.94
CA THR A 31 2.39 -39.62 -52.25
C THR A 31 3.26 -38.46 -51.76
N MET A 32 4.58 -38.49 -51.97
CA MET A 32 5.48 -37.46 -51.41
C MET A 32 5.56 -36.16 -52.25
N PHE A 33 5.07 -36.12 -53.50
CA PHE A 33 5.32 -34.99 -54.41
C PHE A 33 4.12 -34.09 -54.76
N ASN A 34 2.88 -34.43 -54.35
CA ASN A 34 1.70 -33.63 -54.71
C ASN A 34 1.03 -32.88 -53.54
N SER A 35 1.57 -32.97 -52.33
CA SER A 35 1.06 -32.20 -51.16
C SER A 35 1.77 -30.86 -50.94
N VAL A 36 2.39 -30.28 -51.98
CA VAL A 36 2.99 -28.93 -51.92
C VAL A 36 2.03 -27.85 -52.47
N LYS A 37 0.93 -28.24 -53.13
CA LYS A 37 0.02 -27.29 -53.81
C LYS A 37 -1.25 -26.88 -53.03
N ASN A 38 -1.53 -27.47 -51.87
CA ASN A 38 -2.79 -27.20 -51.13
C ASN A 38 -2.65 -26.48 -49.77
N SER A 39 -1.46 -25.99 -49.40
CA SER A 39 -1.28 -25.30 -48.11
C SER A 39 -1.33 -23.77 -48.16
N ILE A 40 -1.57 -23.17 -49.33
CA ILE A 40 -1.64 -21.70 -49.51
C ILE A 40 -3.02 -21.12 -49.11
N ALA A 41 -3.96 -21.95 -48.66
CA ALA A 41 -5.30 -21.54 -48.26
C ALA A 41 -5.55 -21.58 -46.74
N ARG A 42 -4.49 -21.59 -45.91
CA ARG A 42 -4.59 -21.45 -44.45
C ARG A 42 -3.60 -20.43 -43.88
N LEU A 43 -3.28 -19.40 -44.67
CA LEU A 43 -2.39 -18.30 -44.27
C LEU A 43 -3.16 -16.98 -44.20
N LYS A 44 -4.27 -16.95 -43.45
CA LYS A 44 -4.85 -15.73 -42.89
C LYS A 44 -5.35 -16.08 -41.50
N ILE A 45 -5.10 -15.20 -40.53
CA ILE A 45 -5.28 -15.40 -39.07
C ILE A 45 -4.08 -16.09 -38.40
N LEU A 46 -2.85 -15.67 -38.75
CA LEU A 46 -1.82 -15.49 -37.71
C LEU A 46 -1.97 -14.04 -37.24
N GLY A 47 -3.03 -13.78 -36.48
CA GLY A 47 -3.19 -12.52 -35.77
C GLY A 47 -2.07 -12.42 -34.75
N CYS A 48 -1.04 -11.66 -35.10
CA CYS A 48 0.03 -11.26 -34.21
C CYS A 48 -0.59 -10.39 -33.11
N ILE A 49 -1.13 -11.03 -32.06
CA ILE A 49 -1.41 -10.36 -30.79
C ILE A 49 -0.05 -10.05 -30.19
N ILE A 50 0.52 -8.92 -30.58
CA ILE A 50 1.57 -8.27 -29.83
C ILE A 50 0.89 -7.81 -28.54
N LEU A 51 0.98 -8.63 -27.49
CA LEU A 51 0.76 -8.14 -26.13
C LEU A 51 1.84 -7.09 -25.90
N VAL A 52 1.46 -5.82 -26.02
CA VAL A 52 2.29 -4.69 -25.63
C VAL A 52 2.45 -4.79 -24.11
N PHE A 53 3.51 -5.47 -23.67
CA PHE A 53 3.92 -5.50 -22.28
C PHE A 53 4.54 -4.14 -22.00
N SER A 54 3.70 -3.14 -21.71
CA SER A 54 4.17 -1.88 -21.15
C SER A 54 4.89 -2.21 -19.85
N PRO A 55 6.19 -1.90 -19.68
CA PRO A 55 6.77 -1.90 -18.35
C PRO A 55 5.96 -0.87 -17.57
N ALA A 56 5.18 -1.33 -16.59
CA ALA A 56 4.61 -0.44 -15.59
C ALA A 56 5.79 0.39 -15.08
N GLY A 57 5.76 1.71 -15.35
CA GLY A 57 6.87 2.58 -15.03
C GLY A 57 7.24 2.37 -13.57
N ALA A 58 8.47 1.97 -13.31
CA ALA A 58 8.99 1.92 -11.96
C ALA A 58 8.87 3.34 -11.40
N ALA A 59 7.90 3.56 -10.52
CA ALA A 59 7.76 4.83 -9.82
C ALA A 59 9.05 5.03 -9.04
N THR A 60 9.83 6.05 -9.40
CA THR A 60 10.99 6.45 -8.62
C THR A 60 10.49 6.83 -7.24
N ALA A 61 10.98 6.14 -6.21
CA ALA A 61 10.69 6.50 -4.83
C ALA A 61 11.08 7.97 -4.62
N VAL A 62 10.16 8.76 -4.07
CA VAL A 62 10.43 10.16 -3.75
C VAL A 62 11.32 10.17 -2.52
N GLU A 63 12.57 10.59 -2.68
CA GLU A 63 13.51 10.73 -1.57
C GLU A 63 13.08 11.90 -0.67
N PRO A 64 12.97 11.69 0.66
CA PRO A 64 12.71 12.79 1.58
C PRO A 64 13.81 13.85 1.50
N LEU A 65 13.42 15.13 1.46
CA LEU A 65 14.36 16.26 1.47
C LEU A 65 14.60 16.84 2.88
N LEU A 66 13.70 16.51 3.81
CA LEU A 66 13.73 16.99 5.19
C LEU A 66 14.05 15.83 6.12
N THR A 67 14.72 16.09 7.23
CA THR A 67 14.77 15.12 8.32
C THR A 67 13.45 15.12 9.08
N VAL A 68 13.17 14.04 9.82
CA VAL A 68 12.01 13.99 10.73
C VAL A 68 12.01 15.19 11.68
N LYS A 69 13.17 15.52 12.26
CA LYS A 69 13.32 16.68 13.16
C LYS A 69 12.96 18.00 12.48
N GLN A 70 13.31 18.19 11.20
CA GLN A 70 12.94 19.39 10.45
C GLN A 70 11.42 19.46 10.23
N ILE A 71 10.77 18.36 9.87
CA ILE A 71 9.30 18.30 9.71
C ILE A 71 8.62 18.60 11.05
N MET A 72 9.07 17.96 12.14
CA MET A 72 8.50 18.16 13.47
C MET A 72 8.60 19.63 13.89
N ASN A 73 9.80 20.22 13.84
CA ASN A 73 10.02 21.56 14.36
C ASN A 73 9.42 22.67 13.48
N ALA A 74 9.42 22.50 12.16
CA ALA A 74 9.00 23.55 11.24
C ALA A 74 7.52 23.49 10.87
N VAL A 75 6.88 22.31 10.97
CA VAL A 75 5.49 22.10 10.54
C VAL A 75 4.63 21.63 11.69
N ILE A 76 4.95 20.50 12.31
CA ILE A 76 4.07 19.86 13.30
C ILE A 76 3.94 20.74 14.55
N THR A 77 5.05 21.05 15.21
CA THR A 77 5.05 21.81 16.47
C THR A 77 4.31 23.15 16.39
N PRO A 78 4.60 24.05 15.44
CA PRO A 78 3.86 25.32 15.38
C PRO A 78 2.37 25.11 15.09
N SER A 79 2.02 24.16 14.22
CA SER A 79 0.61 23.89 13.87
C SER A 79 -0.18 23.30 15.04
N THR A 80 0.39 22.35 15.78
CA THR A 80 -0.27 21.79 16.97
C THR A 80 -0.37 22.82 18.08
N ASN A 81 0.62 23.70 18.23
CA ASN A 81 0.53 24.82 19.18
C ASN A 81 -0.63 25.77 18.84
N THR A 82 -0.89 26.05 17.56
CA THR A 82 -2.07 26.82 17.14
C THR A 82 -3.36 26.11 17.50
N ILE A 83 -3.45 24.79 17.28
CA ILE A 83 -4.66 24.00 17.61
C ILE A 83 -4.90 23.96 19.12
N TRP A 84 -3.88 23.63 19.92
CA TRP A 84 -4.00 23.55 21.38
C TRP A 84 -4.12 24.92 22.07
N GLY A 85 -3.66 25.97 21.41
CA GLY A 85 -3.82 27.35 21.85
C GLY A 85 -5.15 27.98 21.46
N ALA A 86 -6.06 27.23 20.81
CA ALA A 86 -7.35 27.75 20.38
C ALA A 86 -8.35 27.80 21.54
N TYR A 87 -8.79 29.00 21.90
CA TYR A 87 -9.84 29.25 22.89
C TYR A 87 -10.53 30.58 22.58
N GLN A 88 -11.82 30.70 22.89
CA GLN A 88 -12.59 31.95 22.75
C GLN A 88 -12.49 32.55 21.34
N LEU A 89 -12.86 31.75 20.35
CA LEU A 89 -12.72 32.07 18.93
C LEU A 89 -13.94 32.85 18.44
N GLU A 90 -13.76 34.12 18.11
CA GLU A 90 -14.87 35.01 17.77
C GLU A 90 -15.01 35.25 16.26
N THR A 91 -13.89 35.21 15.54
CA THR A 91 -13.82 35.67 14.14
C THR A 91 -13.54 34.55 13.15
N ASP A 92 -14.05 34.70 11.93
CA ASP A 92 -13.76 33.76 10.83
C ASP A 92 -12.25 33.60 10.58
N ALA A 93 -11.48 34.66 10.79
CA ALA A 93 -10.02 34.63 10.65
C ALA A 93 -9.37 33.68 11.66
N GLN A 94 -9.79 33.71 12.93
CA GLN A 94 -9.28 32.79 13.96
C GLN A 94 -9.63 31.34 13.63
N TRP A 95 -10.87 31.07 13.19
CA TRP A 95 -11.27 29.74 12.74
C TRP A 95 -10.45 29.27 11.52
N LYS A 96 -10.14 30.18 10.60
CA LYS A 96 -9.31 29.90 9.42
C LYS A 96 -7.85 29.59 9.77
N GLU A 97 -7.31 30.22 10.81
CA GLU A 97 -5.97 29.92 11.32
C GLU A 97 -5.88 28.47 11.82
N ILE A 98 -6.90 28.00 12.54
CA ILE A 98 -6.97 26.63 13.04
C ILE A 98 -7.16 25.62 11.90
N GLU A 99 -8.01 25.96 10.91
CA GLU A 99 -8.16 25.15 9.70
C GLU A 99 -6.80 24.94 9.01
N SER A 100 -6.06 26.05 8.84
CA SER A 100 -4.75 26.04 8.19
C SER A 100 -3.73 25.22 8.99
N ALA A 101 -3.76 25.32 10.32
CA ALA A 101 -2.93 24.52 11.21
C ALA A 101 -3.26 23.02 11.10
N ALA A 102 -4.53 22.63 11.09
CA ALA A 102 -4.94 21.24 10.94
C ALA A 102 -4.49 20.65 9.59
N LEU A 103 -4.64 21.41 8.50
CA LEU A 103 -4.12 21.03 7.19
C LEU A 103 -2.60 20.86 7.18
N ALA A 104 -1.88 21.73 7.88
CA ALA A 104 -0.43 21.61 8.02
C ALA A 104 -0.02 20.37 8.84
N VAL A 105 -0.78 19.99 9.87
CA VAL A 105 -0.55 18.72 10.60
C VAL A 105 -0.80 17.52 9.68
N ILE A 106 -1.86 17.52 8.87
CA ILE A 106 -2.13 16.44 7.90
C ILE A 106 -0.97 16.32 6.90
N ALA A 107 -0.54 17.44 6.31
CA ALA A 107 0.57 17.46 5.37
C ALA A 107 1.87 16.98 6.03
N GLY A 108 2.18 17.46 7.24
CA GLY A 108 3.34 17.04 8.01
C GLY A 108 3.31 15.56 8.37
N ALA A 109 2.16 15.03 8.78
CA ALA A 109 2.00 13.60 9.10
C ALA A 109 2.19 12.71 7.86
N ASN A 110 1.70 13.13 6.69
CA ASN A 110 1.97 12.42 5.43
C ASN A 110 3.45 12.45 5.06
N LEU A 111 4.16 13.56 5.30
CA LEU A 111 5.62 13.60 5.15
C LEU A 111 6.32 12.67 6.13
N LEU A 112 5.86 12.60 7.39
CA LEU A 112 6.40 11.68 8.38
C LEU A 112 6.18 10.22 7.99
N GLN A 113 5.09 9.87 7.30
CA GLN A 113 4.88 8.51 6.80
C GLN A 113 5.94 8.08 5.77
N MET A 114 6.51 9.01 5.02
CA MET A 114 7.66 8.73 4.14
C MET A 114 8.97 8.57 4.91
N GLY A 115 9.02 9.08 6.14
CA GLY A 115 10.24 9.28 6.91
C GLY A 115 11.02 10.49 6.43
N GLY A 116 12.18 10.72 7.04
CA GLY A 116 13.08 11.79 6.66
C GLY A 116 14.37 11.29 6.02
N ARG A 117 15.23 12.24 5.63
CA ARG A 117 16.52 11.98 4.98
C ARG A 117 17.64 11.57 5.94
N GLY A 118 17.38 11.57 7.24
CA GLY A 118 18.35 11.12 8.24
C GLY A 118 18.62 9.62 8.12
N GLY A 119 19.79 9.19 8.57
CA GLY A 119 20.17 7.77 8.52
C GLY A 119 19.14 6.90 9.26
N GLY A 120 18.51 5.98 8.54
CA GLY A 120 17.51 5.07 9.10
C GLY A 120 16.11 5.65 9.28
N GLU A 121 15.89 6.97 9.11
CA GLU A 121 14.58 7.60 9.31
C GLU A 121 13.52 7.03 8.34
N ALA A 122 13.87 6.84 7.06
CA ALA A 122 12.99 6.20 6.08
C ALA A 122 12.64 4.76 6.46
N VAL A 123 13.60 4.00 7.04
CA VAL A 123 13.39 2.62 7.47
C VAL A 123 12.50 2.55 8.72
N ILE A 124 12.72 3.45 9.68
CA ILE A 124 11.88 3.60 10.87
C ILE A 124 10.44 3.92 10.44
N ALA A 125 10.27 4.80 9.47
CA ALA A 125 8.95 5.17 8.98
C ALA A 125 8.16 3.98 8.41
N GLN A 126 8.82 2.96 7.86
CA GLN A 126 8.14 1.75 7.37
C GLN A 126 7.58 0.85 8.48
N GLN A 127 7.89 1.11 9.75
CA GLN A 127 7.37 0.31 10.85
C GLN A 127 5.88 0.53 11.02
N ALA A 128 5.12 -0.56 11.19
CA ALA A 128 3.66 -0.51 11.33
C ALA A 128 3.20 0.40 12.48
N GLN A 129 3.96 0.45 13.58
CA GLN A 129 3.66 1.32 14.71
C GLN A 129 3.84 2.80 14.36
N TRP A 130 4.88 3.17 13.61
CA TRP A 130 5.07 4.54 13.11
C TRP A 130 3.93 4.97 12.18
N GLN A 131 3.59 4.12 11.21
CA GLN A 131 2.48 4.36 10.28
C GLN A 131 1.14 4.52 11.02
N ARG A 132 0.93 3.73 12.08
CA ARG A 132 -0.26 3.86 12.93
C ARG A 132 -0.32 5.22 13.61
N PHE A 133 0.75 5.69 14.26
CA PHE A 133 0.73 6.97 14.97
C PHE A 133 0.53 8.15 14.02
N THR A 134 1.26 8.17 12.90
CA THR A 134 1.11 9.23 11.88
C THR A 134 -0.28 9.20 11.23
N GLY A 135 -0.87 8.03 11.01
CA GLY A 135 -2.26 7.91 10.57
C GLY A 135 -3.28 8.41 11.60
N GLN A 136 -3.04 8.17 12.90
CA GLN A 136 -3.88 8.71 13.98
C GLN A 136 -3.82 10.24 14.04
N MET A 137 -2.65 10.85 13.79
CA MET A 137 -2.52 12.31 13.69
C MET A 137 -3.37 12.88 12.55
N VAL A 138 -3.37 12.24 11.38
CA VAL A 138 -4.22 12.62 10.25
C VAL A 138 -5.71 12.54 10.64
N ALA A 139 -6.15 11.40 11.18
CA ALA A 139 -7.54 11.20 11.56
C ALA A 139 -8.01 12.20 12.64
N ALA A 140 -7.17 12.52 13.62
CA ALA A 140 -7.49 13.52 14.63
C ALA A 140 -7.56 14.94 14.03
N SER A 141 -6.67 15.27 13.10
CA SER A 141 -6.70 16.56 12.39
C SER A 141 -7.94 16.71 11.49
N GLU A 142 -8.45 15.63 10.91
CA GLU A 142 -9.73 15.65 10.18
C GLU A 142 -10.90 15.97 11.12
N LYS A 143 -10.88 15.49 12.37
CA LYS A 143 -11.87 15.87 13.40
C LYS A 143 -11.75 17.35 13.77
N VAL A 144 -10.53 17.89 13.85
CA VAL A 144 -10.31 19.34 14.03
C VAL A 144 -10.96 20.12 12.88
N LEU A 145 -10.76 19.70 11.63
CA LEU A 145 -11.40 20.33 10.47
C LEU A 145 -12.94 20.25 10.53
N ALA A 146 -13.49 19.12 10.96
CA ALA A 146 -14.92 18.96 11.15
C ALA A 146 -15.48 19.93 12.21
N ALA A 147 -14.78 20.08 13.34
CA ALA A 147 -15.16 21.03 14.40
C ALA A 147 -15.08 22.48 13.91
N VAL A 148 -14.01 22.84 13.18
CA VAL A 148 -13.83 24.18 12.59
C VAL A 148 -14.95 24.52 11.60
N ALA A 149 -15.38 23.54 10.78
CA ALA A 149 -16.42 23.77 9.76
C ALA A 149 -17.77 24.21 10.36
N VAL A 150 -18.07 23.81 11.60
CA VAL A 150 -19.29 24.18 12.32
C VAL A 150 -19.03 25.13 13.50
N LYS A 151 -17.78 25.57 13.67
CA LYS A 151 -17.31 26.45 14.75
C LYS A 151 -17.64 25.93 16.15
N ASP A 152 -17.37 24.65 16.38
CA ASP A 152 -17.60 24.00 17.66
C ASP A 152 -16.30 23.94 18.49
N GLU A 153 -16.18 24.82 19.49
CA GLU A 153 -15.00 24.89 20.37
C GLU A 153 -14.86 23.67 21.28
N GLU A 154 -15.96 23.03 21.68
CA GLU A 154 -15.92 21.84 22.52
C GLU A 154 -15.41 20.65 21.71
N ALA A 155 -15.95 20.45 20.51
CA ALA A 155 -15.47 19.43 19.59
C ALA A 155 -14.02 19.69 19.15
N LEU A 156 -13.63 20.95 18.96
CA LEU A 156 -12.25 21.33 18.67
C LEU A 156 -11.31 20.94 19.81
N SER A 157 -11.69 21.27 21.05
CA SER A 157 -10.91 20.93 22.24
C SER A 157 -10.75 19.42 22.40
N ALA A 158 -11.83 18.65 22.22
CA ALA A 158 -11.78 17.18 22.27
C ALA A 158 -10.87 16.61 21.17
N ALA A 159 -11.01 17.08 19.92
CA ALA A 159 -10.18 16.63 18.82
C ALA A 159 -8.68 16.97 19.01
N GLY A 160 -8.37 18.16 19.55
CA GLY A 160 -7.01 18.59 19.83
C GLY A 160 -6.38 17.87 21.02
N ASN A 161 -7.07 17.84 22.16
CA ASN A 161 -6.51 17.38 23.43
C ASN A 161 -6.66 15.88 23.64
N ASP A 162 -7.77 15.28 23.23
CA ASP A 162 -8.07 13.87 23.52
C ASP A 162 -7.70 12.96 22.34
N ASP A 163 -7.82 13.44 21.10
CA ASP A 163 -7.53 12.63 19.92
C ASP A 163 -6.13 12.89 19.34
N LEU A 164 -5.70 14.15 19.21
CA LEU A 164 -4.44 14.51 18.54
C LEU A 164 -3.21 14.42 19.46
N TYR A 165 -3.35 14.72 20.76
CA TYR A 165 -2.23 14.67 21.70
C TYR A 165 -1.69 13.25 21.94
N PRO A 166 -2.51 12.21 22.21
CA PRO A 166 -2.00 10.87 22.53
C PRO A 166 -1.08 10.21 21.49
N PRO A 167 -1.32 10.27 20.16
CA PRO A 167 -0.40 9.71 19.19
C PRO A 167 0.95 10.44 19.15
N CYS A 168 1.00 11.74 19.48
CA CYS A 168 2.24 12.50 19.57
C CYS A 168 3.14 11.94 20.69
N GLU A 169 2.58 11.80 21.90
CA GLU A 169 3.31 11.27 23.06
C GLU A 169 3.75 9.83 22.82
N SER A 170 2.84 8.98 22.35
CA SER A 170 3.12 7.55 22.09
C SER A 170 4.22 7.36 21.03
N CYS A 171 4.23 8.20 20.00
CA CYS A 171 5.27 8.17 18.97
C CYS A 171 6.62 8.62 19.54
N HIS A 172 6.65 9.73 20.29
CA HIS A 172 7.89 10.24 20.89
C HIS A 172 8.50 9.25 21.89
N GLN A 173 7.68 8.63 22.74
CA GLN A 173 8.14 7.60 23.66
C GLN A 173 8.81 6.42 22.93
N ALA A 174 8.29 6.06 21.75
CA ALA A 174 8.82 4.93 20.98
C ALA A 174 10.07 5.26 20.14
N TYR A 175 10.21 6.51 19.69
CA TYR A 175 11.15 6.86 18.60
C TYR A 175 12.01 8.10 18.82
N GLN A 176 11.69 9.01 19.75
CA GLN A 176 12.39 10.32 19.82
C GLN A 176 13.88 10.22 20.19
N SER A 177 14.27 9.17 20.91
CA SER A 177 15.65 8.92 21.33
C SER A 177 16.44 7.98 20.41
N LYS A 178 15.81 7.49 19.33
CA LYS A 178 16.41 6.55 18.37
C LYS A 178 16.99 7.28 17.17
#